data_AF-A0A258LBT2-F1
#
_entry.id   AF-A0A258LBT2-F1
#
_cell.length_a   1.000
_cell.length_b   1.000
_cell.length_c   1.000
_cell.angle_alpha   90.00
_cell.angle_beta   90.00
_cell.angle_gamma   90.00
#
_symmetry.space_group_name_H-M   'P 1'
#
loop_
_entity.id
_entity.type
_entity.pdbx_description
1 polymer ?
#
loop_
_entity_poly.entity_id
_entity_poly.type
_entity_poly.pdbx_seq_one_letter_code
_entity_poly.pdbx_strand_id
1 'polypeptide(L)'
;LFLEQYLDAPIETMLSNRFGIPITRDQITEIGNLAVSNPRNAGVLIAHVIQHSLDLGIKWGVATAHHSLQNGLIKGGRDVYALQAADPVRLDPIERASWGSYYHHLPQVVAIRGVTTV
;
A
#
# COMPACT_ATOMS: atom_id res chain seq x y z
N LEU A 1 -7.48 7.70 -5.26
CA LEU A 1 -7.09 6.34 -4.80
C LEU A 1 -7.92 6.01 -3.57
N PHE A 2 -8.30 4.75 -3.33
CA PHE A 2 -9.13 4.41 -2.17
C PHE A 2 -8.40 4.72 -0.86
N LEU A 3 -7.10 4.43 -0.79
CA LEU A 3 -6.29 4.69 0.40
C LEU A 3 -6.21 6.17 0.82
N GLU A 4 -6.61 7.12 -0.03
CA GLU A 4 -6.60 8.54 0.32
C GLU A 4 -7.68 8.91 1.33
N GLN A 5 -8.69 8.06 1.51
CA GLN A 5 -9.67 8.21 2.60
C GLN A 5 -8.97 8.18 3.98
N TYR A 6 -7.81 7.53 4.07
CA TYR A 6 -7.01 7.46 5.30
C TYR A 6 -6.00 8.60 5.48
N LEU A 7 -5.87 9.50 4.50
CA LEU A 7 -4.80 10.50 4.44
C LEU A 7 -5.33 11.93 4.58
N ASP A 8 -4.51 12.79 5.15
CA ASP A 8 -4.85 14.22 5.34
C ASP A 8 -4.50 15.09 4.12
N ALA A 9 -3.74 14.54 3.17
CA ALA A 9 -3.35 15.18 1.93
C ALA A 9 -3.27 14.14 0.79
N PRO A 10 -3.30 14.58 -0.48
CA PRO A 10 -3.07 13.70 -1.62
C PRO A 10 -1.75 12.93 -1.48
N ILE A 11 -1.75 11.67 -1.90
CA ILE A 11 -0.60 10.76 -1.70
C ILE A 11 0.70 11.31 -2.33
N GLU A 12 0.61 11.91 -3.51
CA GLU A 12 1.71 12.52 -4.24
C GLU A 12 2.35 13.67 -3.47
N THR A 13 1.56 14.46 -2.74
CA THR A 13 2.05 15.53 -1.87
C THR A 13 2.77 14.93 -0.66
N MET A 14 2.21 13.90 -0.04
CA MET A 14 2.88 13.24 1.08
C MET A 14 4.21 12.60 0.69
N LEU A 15 4.25 11.90 -0.45
CA LEU A 15 5.48 11.29 -0.96
C LEU A 15 6.50 12.36 -1.34
N SER A 16 6.09 13.42 -2.04
CA SER A 16 6.99 14.51 -2.42
C SER A 16 7.63 15.17 -1.20
N ASN A 17 6.82 15.45 -0.18
CA ASN A 17 7.29 16.03 1.08
C ASN A 17 8.24 15.08 1.82
N ARG A 18 7.94 13.78 1.85
CA ARG A 18 8.76 12.79 2.56
C ARG A 18 10.12 12.56 1.88
N PHE A 19 10.17 12.53 0.55
CA PHE A 19 11.40 12.24 -0.19
C PHE A 19 12.16 13.49 -0.69
N GLY A 20 11.58 14.68 -0.52
CA GLY A 20 12.21 15.94 -0.95
C GLY A 20 12.37 16.07 -2.46
N ILE A 21 11.58 15.32 -3.24
CA ILE A 21 11.58 15.32 -4.70
C ILE A 21 10.15 15.46 -5.23
N PRO A 22 9.94 16.10 -6.39
CA PRO A 22 8.61 16.14 -6.99
C PRO A 22 8.20 14.74 -7.47
N ILE A 23 7.14 14.20 -6.87
CA ILE A 23 6.49 12.95 -7.28
C ILE A 23 5.11 13.32 -7.82
N THR A 24 4.82 12.93 -9.05
CA THR A 24 3.56 13.25 -9.72
C THR A 24 2.59 12.08 -9.67
N ARG A 25 1.29 12.37 -9.84
CA ARG A 25 0.22 11.36 -9.74
C ARG A 25 0.40 10.20 -10.73
N ASP A 26 0.88 10.48 -11.93
CA ASP A 26 1.14 9.49 -13.00
C ASP A 26 2.27 8.50 -12.65
N GLN A 27 3.09 8.82 -11.65
CA GLN A 27 4.15 7.93 -11.16
C GLN A 27 3.65 6.96 -10.07
N ILE A 28 2.41 7.12 -9.59
CA ILE A 28 1.86 6.41 -8.44
C ILE A 28 0.75 5.46 -8.88
N THR A 29 0.92 4.18 -8.56
CA THR A 29 -0.07 3.14 -8.79
C THR A 29 -0.58 2.59 -7.47
N GLU A 30 -1.89 2.63 -7.25
CA GLU A 30 -2.51 1.92 -6.12
C GLU A 30 -2.56 0.42 -6.37
N ILE A 31 -2.03 -0.34 -5.42
CA ILE A 31 -2.07 -1.80 -5.39
C ILE A 31 -2.95 -2.19 -4.20
N GLY A 32 -4.21 -2.44 -4.49
CA GLY A 32 -5.25 -2.74 -3.50
C GLY A 32 -6.23 -3.79 -3.99
N ASN A 33 -7.25 -4.08 -3.18
CA ASN A 33 -8.32 -5.03 -3.48
C ASN A 33 -7.83 -6.46 -3.83
N LEU A 34 -6.68 -6.85 -3.28
CA LEU A 34 -6.14 -8.20 -3.44
C LEU A 34 -6.76 -9.11 -2.38
N ALA A 35 -7.89 -9.71 -2.73
CA ALA A 35 -8.56 -10.72 -1.92
C ALA A 35 -7.96 -12.10 -2.18
N VAL A 36 -7.71 -12.85 -1.11
CA VAL A 36 -7.12 -14.19 -1.16
C VAL A 36 -7.87 -15.08 -0.19
N SER A 37 -8.37 -16.21 -0.69
CA SER A 37 -9.27 -17.10 0.05
C SER A 37 -8.61 -17.83 1.24
N ASN A 38 -7.27 -17.88 1.30
CA ASN A 38 -6.52 -18.48 2.39
C ASN A 38 -5.55 -17.46 3.03
N PRO A 39 -5.86 -16.93 4.22
CA PRO A 39 -5.05 -15.91 4.90
C PRO A 39 -3.62 -16.36 5.22
N ARG A 40 -3.36 -17.66 5.32
CA ARG A 40 -2.09 -18.17 5.85
C ARG A 40 -0.91 -17.94 4.90
N ASN A 41 -1.16 -17.97 3.59
CA ASN A 41 -0.15 -17.72 2.54
C ASN A 41 -0.46 -16.44 1.72
N ALA A 42 -1.57 -15.78 2.04
CA ALA A 42 -2.04 -14.54 1.45
C ALA A 42 -0.95 -13.48 1.28
N GLY A 43 -0.25 -13.18 2.38
CA GLY A 43 0.75 -12.11 2.41
C GLY A 43 1.93 -12.38 1.48
N VAL A 44 2.36 -13.63 1.32
CA VAL A 44 3.48 -13.99 0.45
C VAL A 44 3.09 -13.90 -1.02
N LEU A 45 1.90 -14.40 -1.39
CA LEU A 45 1.40 -14.30 -2.77
C LEU A 45 1.18 -12.84 -3.16
N ILE A 46 0.51 -12.07 -2.30
CA ILE A 46 0.26 -10.64 -2.52
C ILE A 46 1.59 -9.89 -2.64
N ALA A 47 2.58 -10.20 -1.79
CA ALA A 47 3.91 -9.60 -1.89
C ALA A 47 4.56 -9.91 -3.25
N HIS A 48 4.45 -11.14 -3.77
CA HIS A 48 5.00 -11.48 -5.09
C HIS A 48 4.28 -10.75 -6.23
N VAL A 49 2.95 -10.64 -6.17
CA VAL A 49 2.17 -9.88 -7.18
C VAL A 49 2.60 -8.42 -7.18
N ILE A 50 2.67 -7.79 -6.00
CA ILE A 50 3.14 -6.41 -5.85
C ILE A 50 4.55 -6.24 -6.40
N GLN A 51 5.46 -7.14 -6.06
CA GLN A 51 6.84 -7.12 -6.55
C GLN A 51 6.90 -7.20 -8.07
N HIS A 52 6.17 -8.15 -8.66
CA HIS A 52 6.12 -8.31 -10.10
C HIS A 52 5.55 -7.07 -10.79
N SER A 53 4.49 -6.46 -10.24
CA SER A 53 3.94 -5.20 -10.77
C SER A 53 4.96 -4.07 -10.74
N LEU A 54 5.76 -3.96 -9.67
CA LEU A 54 6.82 -2.95 -9.56
C LEU A 54 7.92 -3.16 -10.61
N ASP A 55 8.22 -4.41 -10.95
CA ASP A 55 9.22 -4.76 -11.96
C ASP A 55 8.77 -4.41 -13.39
N LEU A 56 7.48 -4.19 -13.62
CA LEU A 56 6.93 -3.73 -14.90
C LEU A 56 7.09 -2.22 -15.15
N GLY A 57 7.90 -1.53 -14.33
CA GLY A 57 8.26 -0.13 -14.53
C GLY A 57 7.41 0.87 -13.75
N ILE A 58 6.61 0.41 -12.79
CA ILE A 58 5.90 1.29 -11.86
C ILE A 58 6.94 2.03 -11.00
N LYS A 59 6.85 3.36 -10.91
CA LYS A 59 7.79 4.15 -10.11
C LYS A 59 7.49 4.08 -8.61
N TRP A 60 6.21 4.18 -8.25
CA TRP A 60 5.73 4.05 -6.87
C TRP A 60 4.47 3.19 -6.81
N GLY A 61 4.51 2.11 -6.04
CA GLY A 61 3.32 1.37 -5.64
C GLY A 61 2.82 1.88 -4.28
N VAL A 62 1.52 2.03 -4.11
CA VAL A 62 0.91 2.42 -2.82
C VAL A 62 -0.18 1.44 -2.43
N ALA A 63 -0.25 1.02 -1.17
CA ALA A 63 -1.15 -0.04 -0.73
C ALA A 63 -1.57 0.14 0.74
N THR A 64 -2.68 -0.45 1.13
CA THR A 64 -3.00 -0.71 2.55
C THR A 64 -2.52 -2.10 2.94
N ALA A 65 -1.49 -2.17 3.78
CA ALA A 65 -0.80 -3.40 4.14
C ALA A 65 -0.68 -3.56 5.66
N HIS A 66 -1.04 -4.73 6.18
CA HIS A 66 -0.73 -5.15 7.54
C HIS A 66 0.73 -5.63 7.65
N HIS A 67 1.27 -5.71 8.87
CA HIS A 67 2.68 -6.00 9.13
C HIS A 67 3.25 -7.24 8.41
N SER A 68 2.49 -8.34 8.34
CA SER A 68 2.96 -9.56 7.65
C SER A 68 3.25 -9.32 6.17
N LEU A 69 2.37 -8.60 5.48
CA LEU A 69 2.56 -8.24 4.07
C LEU A 69 3.74 -7.29 3.88
N GLN A 70 3.85 -6.26 4.73
CA GLN A 70 5.00 -5.34 4.71
C GLN A 70 6.33 -6.11 4.86
N ASN A 71 6.39 -7.05 5.81
CA ASN A 71 7.56 -7.90 6.02
C ASN A 71 7.86 -8.79 4.81
N GLY A 72 6.84 -9.31 4.13
CA GLY A 72 7.01 -10.09 2.90
C GLY A 72 7.67 -9.28 1.78
N LEU A 73 7.26 -8.02 1.60
CA LEU A 73 7.83 -7.10 0.62
C LEU A 73 9.27 -6.72 0.94
N ILE A 74 9.56 -6.41 2.20
CA ILE A 74 10.92 -6.10 2.68
C ILE A 74 11.85 -7.30 2.48
N LYS A 75 11.40 -8.51 2.81
CA LYS A 75 12.16 -9.75 2.55
C LYS A 75 12.37 -10.03 1.07
N GLY A 76 11.47 -9.55 0.22
CA GLY A 76 11.60 -9.55 -1.25
C GLY A 76 12.51 -8.44 -1.79
N GLY A 77 13.23 -7.72 -0.92
CA GLY A 77 14.18 -6.68 -1.33
C GLY A 77 13.53 -5.36 -1.75
N ARG A 78 12.28 -5.09 -1.35
CA ARG A 78 11.59 -3.84 -1.66
C ARG A 78 11.73 -2.82 -0.55
N ASP A 79 11.91 -1.56 -0.95
CA ASP A 79 11.86 -0.41 -0.05
C ASP A 79 10.39 -0.11 0.28
N VAL A 80 9.95 -0.45 1.50
CA VAL A 80 8.58 -0.21 1.99
C VAL A 80 8.58 0.90 3.03
N TYR A 81 7.74 1.90 2.82
CA TYR A 81 7.63 3.09 3.66
C TYR A 81 6.22 3.19 4.23
N ALA A 82 6.06 2.93 5.53
CA ALA A 82 4.80 3.18 6.22
C ALA A 82 4.55 4.68 6.35
N LEU A 83 3.38 5.14 5.91
CA LEU A 83 3.01 6.55 5.86
C LEU A 83 2.05 6.91 6.99
N GLN A 84 0.91 6.22 7.07
CA GLN A 84 -0.17 6.51 8.01
C GLN A 84 -0.95 5.24 8.33
N ALA A 85 -1.51 5.14 9.53
CA ALA A 85 -2.43 4.05 9.87
C ALA A 85 -3.71 4.17 9.02
N ALA A 86 -4.20 3.04 8.51
CA ALA A 86 -5.50 3.00 7.83
C ALA A 86 -6.61 2.91 8.89
N ASP A 87 -6.85 4.04 9.57
CA ASP A 87 -7.82 4.14 10.65
C ASP A 87 -9.25 4.02 10.09
N PRO A 88 -10.01 2.97 10.46
CA PRO A 88 -11.37 2.77 9.96
C PRO A 88 -12.35 3.84 10.43
N VAL A 89 -12.02 4.67 11.42
CA VAL A 89 -12.84 5.82 11.83
C VAL A 89 -12.95 6.87 10.73
N ARG A 90 -11.99 6.89 9.79
CA ARG A 90 -12.00 7.81 8.63
C ARG A 90 -12.97 7.37 7.52
N LEU A 91 -13.51 6.16 7.60
CA LEU A 91 -14.45 5.63 6.62
C LEU A 91 -15.89 5.92 7.02
N ASP A 92 -16.76 5.98 6.02
CA ASP A 92 -18.20 5.97 6.27
C ASP A 92 -18.61 4.72 7.06
N PRO A 93 -19.52 4.83 8.06
CA PRO A 93 -19.89 3.71 8.92
C PRO A 93 -20.42 2.49 8.17
N ILE A 94 -21.13 2.71 7.06
CA ILE A 94 -21.66 1.67 6.18
C ILE A 94 -20.51 0.95 5.47
N GLU A 95 -19.58 1.71 4.92
CA GLU A 95 -18.41 1.15 4.23
C GLU A 95 -17.56 0.35 5.20
N ARG A 96 -17.25 0.91 6.37
CA ARG A 96 -16.52 0.24 7.46
C ARG A 96 -17.13 -1.12 7.83
N ALA A 97 -18.45 -1.23 7.89
CA ALA A 97 -19.14 -2.47 8.24
C ALA A 97 -18.95 -3.58 7.18
N SER A 98 -18.74 -3.22 5.91
CA SER A 98 -18.56 -4.19 4.82
C SER A 98 -17.18 -4.88 4.82
N TRP A 99 -16.18 -4.29 5.47
CA TRP A 99 -14.80 -4.80 5.52
C TRP A 99 -14.56 -5.93 6.53
N GLY A 100 -15.55 -6.26 7.38
CA GLY A 100 -15.44 -7.34 8.36
C GLY A 100 -14.22 -7.21 9.29
N SER A 101 -13.38 -8.25 9.35
CA SER A 101 -12.19 -8.31 10.22
C SER A 101 -10.92 -7.73 9.61
N TYR A 102 -11.00 -7.07 8.45
CA TYR A 102 -9.83 -6.52 7.75
C TYR A 102 -8.99 -5.60 8.65
N TYR A 103 -9.64 -4.68 9.38
CA TYR A 103 -8.95 -3.72 10.26
C TYR A 103 -8.40 -4.31 11.56
N HIS A 104 -8.76 -5.56 11.93
CA HIS A 104 -8.20 -6.21 13.13
C HIS A 104 -6.68 -6.38 13.03
N HIS A 105 -6.14 -6.42 11.81
CA HIS A 105 -4.71 -6.58 11.56
C HIS A 105 -3.96 -5.25 11.46
N LEU A 106 -4.61 -4.13 11.85
CA LEU A 106 -4.03 -2.79 11.90
C LEU A 106 -3.28 -2.41 10.61
N PRO A 107 -3.98 -2.42 9.44
CA PRO A 107 -3.34 -2.07 8.18
C PRO A 107 -2.83 -0.63 8.20
N GLN A 108 -1.77 -0.39 7.43
CA GLN A 108 -1.20 0.93 7.23
C GLN A 108 -1.15 1.25 5.74
N VAL A 109 -1.32 2.52 5.40
CA VAL A 109 -0.96 3.03 4.09
C VAL A 109 0.56 2.98 3.98
N VAL A 110 1.05 2.24 2.98
CA VAL A 110 2.47 2.10 2.67
C VAL A 110 2.75 2.55 1.24
N ALA A 111 3.93 3.11 1.04
CA ALA A 111 4.52 3.31 -0.29
C ALA A 111 5.66 2.34 -0.52
N ILE A 112 5.81 1.90 -1.76
CA ILE A 112 6.78 0.90 -2.17
C ILE A 112 7.49 1.44 -3.39
N ARG A 113 8.81 1.58 -3.30
CA ARG A 113 9.59 2.13 -4.42
C ARG A 113 9.74 1.07 -5.50
N GLY A 114 9.46 1.47 -6.75
CA GLY A 114 9.76 0.68 -7.93
C GLY A 114 11.24 0.55 -8.19
N VAL A 115 11.63 -0.51 -8.91
CA VAL A 115 13.00 -0.61 -9.45
C VAL A 115 13.08 0.25 -10.68
N THR A 116 14.01 1.21 -10.67
CA THR A 116 14.42 1.87 -11.90
C THR A 116 15.47 0.98 -12.54
N THR A 117 15.10 0.20 -13.55
CA THR A 117 16.07 -0.42 -14.44
C THR A 117 16.83 0.72 -15.12
N VAL A 118 18.12 0.85 -14.77
CA VAL A 118 19.07 1.79 -15.36
C VAL A 118 19.45 1.30 -16.75
#